data_AF-A0A2P5HH22-F1
#
_entry.id   AF-A0A2P5HH22-F1
#
_cell.length_a   1.000
_cell.length_b   1.000
_cell.length_c   1.000
_cell.angle_alpha   90.00
_cell.angle_beta   90.00
_cell.angle_gamma   90.00
#
_symmetry.space_group_name_H-M   'P 1'
#
loop_
_entity.id
_entity.type
_entity.pdbx_description
1 polymer ?
#
loop_
_entity_poly.entity_id
_entity_poly.type
_entity_poly.pdbx_seq_one_letter_code
_entity_poly.pdbx_strand_id
1 'polypeptide(L)'
;MRLIKYVKEWHRHAQEHVAFTHVSDEDPDWEPFWGSRLMRVRQRYEHDTNAMNEDARACEDVGLIWAATTNVQNTSFWLFFEALRDPELRERLLEEVSACKVSNPADGTSAFDVKKLTVQPLLQSTYAEVLRLYQ
;
A
#
# COMPACT_ATOMS: atom_id res chain seq x y z
N MET A 1 -6.67 -23.52 -4.28
CA MET A 1 -5.81 -22.59 -5.05
C MET A 1 -4.58 -22.24 -4.21
N ARG A 2 -3.35 -22.27 -4.77
CA ARG A 2 -2.12 -22.07 -3.97
C ARG A 2 -2.08 -20.73 -3.22
N LEU A 3 -2.58 -19.66 -3.84
CA LEU A 3 -2.63 -18.31 -3.24
C LEU A 3 -3.51 -18.24 -1.99
N ILE A 4 -4.73 -18.79 -2.03
CA ILE A 4 -5.64 -18.84 -0.88
C ILE A 4 -4.96 -19.52 0.32
N LYS A 5 -4.22 -20.61 0.08
CA LYS A 5 -3.48 -21.31 1.14
C LYS A 5 -2.47 -20.38 1.83
N TYR A 6 -1.69 -19.62 1.06
CA TYR A 6 -0.68 -18.71 1.62
C TYR A 6 -1.31 -17.52 2.34
N VAL A 7 -2.43 -16.99 1.84
CA VAL A 7 -3.16 -15.92 2.53
C VAL A 7 -3.73 -16.41 3.87
N LYS A 8 -4.20 -17.66 3.95
CA LYS A 8 -4.59 -18.27 5.24
C LYS A 8 -3.43 -18.42 6.21
N GLU A 9 -2.27 -18.87 5.72
CA GLU A 9 -1.05 -18.95 6.53
C GLU A 9 -0.65 -17.57 7.04
N TRP A 10 -0.73 -16.55 6.20
CA TRP A 10 -0.51 -15.16 6.58
C TRP A 10 -1.52 -14.66 7.63
N HIS A 11 -2.82 -14.91 7.48
CA HIS A 11 -3.83 -14.52 8.48
C HIS A 11 -3.55 -15.11 9.85
N ARG A 12 -3.19 -16.40 9.91
CA ARG A 12 -2.83 -17.07 11.17
C ARG A 12 -1.59 -16.45 11.78
N HIS A 13 -0.54 -16.27 10.99
CA HIS A 13 0.69 -15.64 11.44
C HIS A 13 0.45 -14.21 11.95
N ALA A 14 -0.33 -13.41 11.24
CA ALA A 14 -0.60 -12.04 11.63
C ALA A 14 -1.42 -11.97 12.93
N GLN A 15 -2.41 -12.87 13.09
CA GLN A 15 -3.23 -12.96 14.30
C GLN A 15 -2.44 -13.40 15.54
N GLU A 16 -1.39 -14.21 15.37
CA GLU A 16 -0.50 -14.60 16.48
C GLU A 16 0.30 -13.42 17.04
N HIS A 17 0.50 -12.36 16.25
CA HIS A 17 1.34 -11.22 16.62
C HIS A 17 0.54 -9.96 16.96
N VAL A 18 -0.51 -9.67 16.18
CA VAL A 18 -1.37 -8.50 16.36
C VAL A 18 -2.83 -8.93 16.20
N ALA A 19 -3.62 -8.79 17.27
CA ALA A 19 -5.03 -9.17 17.23
C ALA A 19 -5.84 -8.20 16.35
N PHE A 20 -6.67 -8.74 15.45
CA PHE A 20 -7.62 -7.92 14.67
C PHE A 20 -8.86 -7.47 15.47
N THR A 21 -9.08 -8.01 16.68
CA THR A 21 -10.31 -7.79 17.46
C THR A 21 -10.41 -6.39 18.08
N HIS A 22 -9.29 -5.68 18.17
CA HIS A 22 -9.23 -4.31 18.66
C HIS A 22 -8.46 -3.46 17.65
N VAL A 23 -9.20 -2.70 16.84
CA VAL A 23 -8.62 -1.71 15.92
C VAL A 23 -9.11 -0.35 16.36
N SER A 24 -8.15 0.55 16.61
CA SER A 24 -8.39 1.93 17.05
C SER A 24 -8.10 2.92 15.91
N ASP A 25 -8.65 4.12 15.98
CA ASP A 25 -8.33 5.18 15.01
C ASP A 25 -6.92 5.76 15.23
N GLU A 26 -6.38 5.56 16.43
CA GLU A 26 -5.01 5.90 16.82
C GLU A 26 -3.97 4.88 16.34
N ASP A 27 -4.41 3.71 15.84
CA ASP A 27 -3.50 2.71 15.31
C ASP A 27 -2.79 3.23 14.04
N PRO A 28 -1.52 2.82 13.81
CA PRO A 28 -0.81 3.22 12.60
C PRO A 28 -1.50 2.69 11.34
N ASP A 29 -1.46 3.48 10.27
CA ASP A 29 -2.02 3.09 8.96
C ASP A 29 -1.36 1.84 8.37
N TRP A 30 -0.15 1.52 8.80
CA TRP A 30 0.61 0.34 8.40
C TRP A 30 1.39 -0.27 9.58
N GLU A 31 1.43 -1.60 9.66
CA GLU A 31 2.31 -2.36 10.55
C GLU A 31 2.76 -3.70 9.90
N PRO A 32 3.83 -4.35 10.40
CA PRO A 32 4.48 -5.46 9.69
C PRO A 32 3.67 -6.75 9.50
N PHE A 33 2.63 -7.01 10.29
CA PHE A 33 1.94 -8.29 10.33
C PHE A 33 0.74 -8.32 9.38
N TRP A 34 -0.20 -7.39 9.50
CA TRP A 34 -1.34 -7.25 8.59
C TRP A 34 -1.10 -6.24 7.46
N GLY A 35 0.02 -5.51 7.49
CA GLY A 35 0.27 -4.45 6.53
C GLY A 35 -0.64 -3.27 6.81
N SER A 36 -1.51 -2.93 5.86
CA SER A 36 -2.44 -1.82 6.04
C SER A 36 -3.43 -2.10 7.18
N ARG A 37 -3.74 -1.07 7.98
CA ARG A 37 -4.83 -1.10 8.98
C ARG A 37 -6.17 -1.54 8.37
N LEU A 38 -6.40 -1.29 7.09
CA LEU A 38 -7.55 -1.79 6.34
C LEU A 38 -7.71 -3.31 6.47
N MET A 39 -6.62 -4.06 6.38
CA MET A 39 -6.67 -5.53 6.46
C MET A 39 -7.17 -6.00 7.83
N ARG A 40 -6.74 -5.35 8.92
CA ARG A 40 -7.25 -5.65 10.27
C ARG A 40 -8.74 -5.33 10.42
N VAL A 41 -9.16 -4.17 9.91
CA VAL A 41 -10.59 -3.78 9.93
C VAL A 41 -11.44 -4.79 9.16
N ARG A 42 -10.96 -5.24 7.98
CA ARG A 42 -11.62 -6.26 7.17
C ARG A 42 -11.72 -7.58 7.91
N GLN A 43 -10.62 -8.08 8.48
CA GLN A 43 -10.64 -9.33 9.24
C GLN A 43 -11.61 -9.28 10.42
N ARG A 44 -11.67 -8.17 11.15
CA ARG A 44 -12.70 -7.97 12.19
C ARG A 44 -14.11 -8.07 11.62
N TYR A 45 -14.41 -7.30 10.58
CA TYR A 45 -15.73 -7.29 9.94
C TYR A 45 -16.13 -8.69 9.45
N GLU A 46 -15.24 -9.37 8.72
CA GLU A 46 -15.50 -10.69 8.15
C GLU A 46 -15.77 -11.74 9.24
N HIS A 47 -15.09 -11.64 10.38
CA HIS A 47 -15.33 -12.49 11.55
C HIS A 47 -16.65 -12.14 12.26
N ASP A 48 -16.98 -10.86 12.43
CA ASP A 48 -18.19 -10.40 13.12
C ASP A 48 -19.47 -10.82 12.38
N THR A 49 -19.43 -10.97 11.05
CA THR A 49 -20.60 -11.41 10.27
C THR A 49 -20.98 -12.87 10.47
N ASN A 50 -20.06 -13.72 10.94
CA ASN A 50 -20.20 -15.19 10.99
C ASN A 50 -20.66 -15.86 9.66
N ALA A 51 -20.66 -15.13 8.55
CA ALA A 51 -21.16 -15.59 7.25
C ALA A 51 -20.06 -16.23 6.39
N MET A 52 -18.80 -15.99 6.73
CA MET A 52 -17.65 -16.41 5.95
C MET A 52 -16.86 -17.51 6.68
N ASN A 53 -16.51 -18.57 5.96
CA ASN A 53 -15.50 -19.52 6.44
C ASN A 53 -14.08 -18.98 6.14
N GLU A 54 -13.06 -19.67 6.63
CA GLU A 54 -11.66 -19.26 6.44
C GLU A 54 -11.25 -19.14 4.96
N ASP A 55 -11.76 -20.03 4.11
CA ASP A 55 -11.46 -20.01 2.67
C ASP A 55 -12.13 -18.82 1.97
N ALA A 56 -13.35 -18.45 2.37
CA ALA A 56 -14.06 -17.29 1.84
C ALA A 56 -13.33 -15.99 2.18
N ARG A 57 -12.90 -15.80 3.44
CA ARG A 57 -12.11 -14.65 3.87
C ARG A 57 -10.79 -14.52 3.11
N ALA A 58 -10.04 -15.61 3.01
CA ALA A 58 -8.80 -15.63 2.26
C ALA A 58 -9.03 -15.38 0.75
N CYS A 59 -10.16 -15.80 0.18
CA CYS A 59 -10.49 -15.53 -1.22
C CYS A 59 -10.79 -14.04 -1.47
N GLU A 60 -11.55 -13.40 -0.57
CA GLU A 60 -11.81 -11.95 -0.58
C GLU A 60 -10.49 -11.16 -0.56
N ASP A 61 -9.59 -11.49 0.37
CA ASP A 61 -8.31 -10.80 0.52
C ASP A 61 -7.36 -11.07 -0.65
N VAL A 62 -7.37 -12.27 -1.25
CA VAL A 62 -6.68 -12.51 -2.54
C VAL A 62 -7.22 -11.58 -3.63
N GLY A 63 -8.55 -11.40 -3.71
CA GLY A 63 -9.17 -10.50 -4.67
C GLY A 63 -8.73 -9.05 -4.48
N LEU A 64 -8.69 -8.58 -3.23
CA LEU A 64 -8.22 -7.24 -2.89
C LEU A 64 -6.74 -7.04 -3.24
N ILE A 65 -5.87 -7.99 -2.85
CA ILE A 65 -4.44 -7.94 -3.17
C ILE A 65 -4.23 -7.91 -4.69
N TRP A 66 -4.96 -8.75 -5.43
CA TRP A 66 -4.89 -8.77 -6.88
C TRP A 66 -5.29 -7.42 -7.48
N ALA A 67 -6.46 -6.89 -7.11
CA ALA A 67 -6.94 -5.61 -7.63
C ALA A 67 -6.00 -4.43 -7.31
N ALA A 68 -5.45 -4.40 -6.10
CA ALA A 68 -4.51 -3.36 -5.68
C ALA A 68 -3.20 -3.44 -6.49
N THR A 69 -2.64 -4.65 -6.64
CA THR A 69 -1.35 -4.84 -7.31
C THR A 69 -1.44 -4.64 -8.82
N THR A 70 -2.51 -5.07 -9.49
CA THR A 70 -2.67 -4.90 -10.94
C THR A 70 -2.79 -3.43 -11.34
N ASN A 71 -3.53 -2.65 -10.55
CA ASN A 71 -3.72 -1.22 -10.84
C ASN A 71 -2.44 -0.43 -10.63
N VAL A 72 -1.70 -0.72 -9.55
CA VAL A 72 -0.43 -0.04 -9.26
C VAL A 72 0.62 -0.36 -10.32
N GLN A 73 0.71 -1.62 -10.78
CA GLN A 73 1.75 -2.02 -11.73
C GLN A 73 1.67 -1.25 -13.07
N ASN A 74 0.46 -1.11 -13.62
CA ASN A 74 0.28 -0.37 -14.88
C ASN A 74 0.54 1.13 -14.71
N THR A 75 0.00 1.73 -13.65
CA THR A 75 0.16 3.17 -13.41
C THR A 75 1.62 3.52 -13.10
N SER A 76 2.33 2.69 -12.32
CA SER A 76 3.76 2.89 -12.05
C SER A 76 4.59 2.80 -13.32
N PHE A 77 4.32 1.84 -14.21
CA PHE A 77 5.05 1.72 -15.48
C PHE A 77 4.94 3.01 -16.30
N TRP A 78 3.72 3.51 -16.52
CA TRP A 78 3.50 4.71 -17.31
C TRP A 78 4.03 5.98 -16.64
N LEU A 79 3.91 6.08 -15.32
CA LEU A 79 4.52 7.18 -14.56
C LEU A 79 6.03 7.24 -14.76
N PHE A 80 6.72 6.09 -14.69
CA PHE A 80 8.15 6.03 -14.96
C PHE A 80 8.47 6.33 -16.42
N PHE A 81 7.68 5.81 -17.36
CA PHE A 81 7.89 6.07 -18.77
C PHE A 81 7.81 7.57 -19.09
N GLU A 82 6.76 8.25 -18.60
CA GLU A 82 6.57 9.70 -18.80
C GLU A 82 7.67 10.52 -18.13
N ALA A 83 8.03 10.16 -16.89
CA ALA A 83 9.12 10.81 -16.18
C ALA A 83 10.48 10.60 -16.86
N LEU A 84 10.73 9.47 -17.53
CA LEU A 84 11.99 9.22 -18.22
C LEU A 84 12.04 9.85 -19.62
N ARG A 85 10.88 10.02 -20.26
CA ARG A 85 10.75 10.62 -21.59
C ARG A 85 11.04 12.12 -21.58
N ASP A 86 10.70 12.81 -20.51
CA ASP A 86 10.91 14.25 -20.34
C ASP A 86 11.94 14.53 -19.20
N PRO A 87 13.19 14.89 -19.55
CA PRO A 87 14.22 15.19 -18.57
C PRO A 87 13.89 16.35 -17.61
N GLU A 88 13.14 17.36 -18.07
CA GLU A 88 12.74 18.51 -17.25
C GLU A 88 11.69 18.10 -16.23
N LEU A 89 10.68 17.34 -16.66
CA LEU A 89 9.70 16.74 -15.76
C LEU A 89 10.38 15.86 -14.71
N ARG A 90 11.32 15.01 -15.14
CA ARG A 90 12.09 14.14 -14.25
C ARG A 90 12.79 14.91 -13.13
N GLU A 91 13.47 15.99 -13.48
CA GLU A 91 14.23 16.80 -12.53
C GLU A 91 13.32 17.39 -11.47
N ARG A 92 12.21 17.99 -11.89
CA ARG A 92 11.18 18.56 -10.99
C ARG A 92 10.54 17.51 -10.08
N LEU A 93 10.27 16.30 -10.61
CA LEU A 93 9.76 15.19 -9.79
C LEU A 93 10.80 14.74 -8.75
N LEU A 94 12.07 14.64 -9.14
CA LEU A 94 13.16 14.25 -8.22
C LEU A 94 13.43 15.31 -7.15
N GLU A 95 13.20 16.59 -7.44
CA GLU A 95 13.23 17.67 -6.45
C GLU A 95 12.14 17.48 -5.38
N GLU A 96 10.89 17.25 -5.77
CA GLU A 96 9.79 16.96 -4.83
C GLU A 96 10.07 15.70 -4.00
N VAL A 97 10.53 14.63 -4.63
CA VAL A 97 10.92 13.39 -3.94
C VAL A 97 12.06 13.65 -2.95
N SER A 98 13.08 14.42 -3.35
CA SER A 98 14.23 14.72 -2.49
C SER A 98 13.84 15.60 -1.30
N ALA A 99 12.88 16.51 -1.46
CA ALA A 99 12.32 17.29 -0.36
C ALA A 99 11.59 16.43 0.69
N CYS A 100 11.24 15.19 0.36
CA CYS A 100 10.60 14.23 1.26
C CYS A 100 11.58 13.30 1.98
N LYS A 101 12.89 13.40 1.71
CA LYS A 101 13.91 12.61 2.40
C LYS A 101 14.00 13.01 3.87
N VAL A 102 14.03 12.01 4.74
CA VAL A 102 14.25 12.15 6.18
C VAL A 102 15.54 11.43 6.52
N SER A 103 16.50 12.15 7.09
CA SER A 103 17.72 11.56 7.63
C SER A 103 17.49 11.17 9.07
N ASN A 104 17.81 9.93 9.44
CA ASN A 104 17.86 9.51 10.83
C ASN A 104 19.26 9.82 11.39
N PRO A 105 19.40 10.78 12.32
CA PRO A 105 20.69 11.17 12.86
C PRO A 105 21.36 10.05 13.68
N ALA A 106 20.59 9.07 14.17
CA ALA A 106 21.07 8.06 15.10
C ALA A 106 21.85 6.92 14.42
N ASP A 107 21.48 6.54 13.20
CA ASP A 107 22.07 5.41 12.46
C ASP A 107 22.59 5.80 11.06
N GLY A 108 22.45 7.07 10.67
CA GLY A 108 22.89 7.58 9.38
C GLY A 108 22.05 7.10 8.20
N THR A 109 20.91 6.45 8.45
CA THR A 109 20.02 5.98 7.40
C THR A 109 19.19 7.12 6.82
N SER A 110 18.80 6.98 5.55
CA SER A 110 17.85 7.89 4.91
C SER A 110 16.58 7.13 4.56
N ALA A 111 15.44 7.70 4.93
CA ALA A 111 14.11 7.20 4.62
C ALA A 111 13.33 8.30 3.89
N PHE A 112 12.11 7.98 3.48
CA PHE A 112 11.17 8.98 2.96
C PHE A 112 10.02 9.16 3.94
N ASP A 113 9.63 10.41 4.17
CA ASP A 113 8.34 10.71 4.78
C ASP A 113 7.25 10.38 3.76
N VAL A 114 6.67 9.19 3.89
CA VAL A 114 5.62 8.70 2.99
C VAL A 114 4.41 9.62 3.00
N LYS A 115 4.03 10.19 4.15
CA LYS A 115 2.89 11.11 4.24
C LYS A 115 3.16 12.34 3.40
N LYS A 116 4.35 12.94 3.55
CA LYS A 116 4.77 14.09 2.76
C LYS A 116 4.90 13.77 1.27
N LEU A 117 5.43 12.59 0.93
CA LEU A 117 5.61 12.12 -0.44
C LEU A 117 4.27 12.01 -1.18
N THR A 118 3.26 11.44 -0.52
CA THR A 118 1.93 11.24 -1.13
C THR A 118 1.14 12.52 -1.35
N VAL A 119 1.57 13.66 -0.82
CA VAL A 119 0.88 14.95 -0.97
C VAL A 119 1.66 15.97 -1.80
N GLN A 120 2.77 15.57 -2.44
CA GLN A 120 3.51 16.50 -3.28
C GLN A 120 2.70 16.86 -4.55
N PRO A 121 2.55 18.15 -4.88
CA PRO A 121 1.66 18.59 -5.96
C PRO A 121 1.98 18.02 -7.33
N LEU A 122 3.25 18.04 -7.77
CA LEU A 122 3.63 17.56 -9.09
C LEU A 122 3.56 16.03 -9.16
N LEU A 123 3.96 15.30 -8.11
CA LEU A 123 3.76 13.85 -8.03
C LEU A 123 2.28 13.49 -8.18
N GLN A 124 1.39 14.16 -7.45
CA GLN A 124 -0.05 13.92 -7.52
C GLN A 124 -0.64 14.29 -8.90
N SER A 125 -0.25 15.43 -9.44
CA SER A 125 -0.69 15.88 -10.78
C SER A 125 -0.26 14.90 -11.88
N THR A 126 0.99 14.46 -11.85
CA THR A 126 1.53 13.51 -12.83
C THR A 126 0.86 12.14 -12.70
N TYR A 127 0.65 11.67 -11.46
CA TYR A 127 -0.08 10.42 -11.21
C TYR A 127 -1.52 10.49 -11.75
N ALA A 128 -2.24 11.60 -11.51
CA ALA A 128 -3.58 11.80 -12.03
C ALA A 128 -3.62 11.86 -13.57
N GLU A 129 -2.64 12.51 -14.19
CA GLU A 129 -2.56 12.59 -15.66
C GLU A 129 -2.25 11.23 -16.30
N VAL A 130 -1.39 10.42 -15.67
CA VAL A 130 -1.14 9.04 -16.09
C VAL A 130 -2.40 8.20 -15.99
N LEU A 131 -3.16 8.31 -14.89
CA LEU A 131 -4.44 7.63 -14.77
C LEU A 131 -5.43 8.07 -15.87
N ARG A 132 -5.51 9.37 -16.17
CA ARG A 132 -6.38 9.91 -17.22
C ARG A 132 -6.04 9.39 -18.63
N LEU A 133 -4.76 9.12 -18.90
CA LEU A 133 -4.28 8.70 -20.21
C LEU A 133 -4.31 7.18 -20.42
N TYR A 134 -4.11 6.41 -19.34
CA TYR A 134 -3.80 4.98 -19.44
C TYR A 134 -4.73 4.06 -18.64
N GLN A 135 -5.76 4.59 -17.97
CA GLN A 135 -6.86 3.83 -17.36
C GLN A 135 -8.22 4.33 -17.87
#